data_AF-A0A2J0LTJ6-F1
#
_entry.id   AF-A0A2J0LTJ6-F1
#
_cell.length_a   1.000
_cell.length_b   1.000
_cell.length_c   1.000
_cell.angle_alpha   90.00
_cell.angle_beta   90.00
_cell.angle_gamma   90.00
#
_symmetry.space_group_name_H-M   'P 1'
#
loop_
_entity.id
_entity.type
_entity.pdbx_description
1 polymer ?
#
loop_
_entity_poly.entity_id
_entity_poly.type
_entity_poly.pdbx_seq_one_letter_code
_entity_poly.pdbx_strand_id
1 'polypeptide(L)'
;MKNKKGFTLIELVIVITIVGIAASIISAILLGAIDAWTFKFNRNDILWDGRLAIDRMTREIRTIKDSASVTTASSAQFRFIDAGNKDITYSLSSTNLNRTENGIANLLAENVLSLIFTYYNSSDTVIPSPAVSPSATDIRRVRINLTLTKNGQNVYLQSDASP
;
A
#
# COMPACT_ATOMS: atom_id res chain seq x y z
N MET A 1 21.06 -2.65 -71.60
CA MET A 1 20.15 -1.73 -70.90
C MET A 1 19.25 -2.57 -69.99
N LYS A 2 19.27 -2.35 -68.66
CA LYS A 2 18.42 -3.12 -67.73
C LYS A 2 17.01 -2.53 -67.74
N ASN A 3 16.03 -3.33 -68.19
CA ASN A 3 14.61 -2.99 -68.11
C ASN A 3 14.21 -2.84 -66.63
N LYS A 4 13.87 -1.62 -66.21
CA LYS A 4 13.23 -1.40 -64.91
C LYS A 4 11.76 -1.78 -65.04
N LYS A 5 11.36 -2.89 -64.41
CA LYS A 5 9.95 -3.29 -64.32
C LYS A 5 9.23 -2.34 -63.35
N GLY A 6 8.12 -1.75 -63.78
CA GLY A 6 7.22 -0.96 -62.94
C GLY A 6 6.19 -1.83 -62.24
N PHE A 7 5.57 -1.29 -61.18
CA PHE A 7 4.50 -1.97 -60.43
C PHE A 7 3.18 -1.92 -61.19
N THR A 8 2.37 -2.97 -61.06
CA THR A 8 1.01 -2.95 -61.62
C THR A 8 0.02 -2.34 -60.63
N LEU A 9 -1.11 -1.82 -61.13
CA LEU A 9 -2.12 -1.17 -60.28
C LEU A 9 -2.75 -2.17 -59.30
N ILE A 10 -2.93 -3.43 -59.73
CA ILE A 10 -3.43 -4.51 -58.88
C ILE A 10 -2.44 -4.88 -57.76
N GLU A 11 -1.14 -4.88 -58.05
CA GLU A 11 -0.08 -5.16 -57.07
C GLU A 11 -0.06 -4.10 -55.97
N LEU A 12 -0.27 -2.83 -56.31
CA LEU A 12 -0.38 -1.74 -55.34
C LEU A 12 -1.63 -1.86 -54.45
N VAL A 13 -2.77 -2.29 -55.02
CA VAL A 13 -4.01 -2.54 -54.27
C VAL A 13 -3.81 -3.67 -53.25
N ILE A 14 -3.18 -4.77 -53.67
CA ILE A 14 -2.89 -5.92 -52.78
C ILE A 14 -1.97 -5.50 -51.64
N VAL A 15 -0.92 -4.72 -51.92
CA VAL A 15 0.03 -4.23 -50.90
C VAL A 15 -0.68 -3.35 -49.85
N ILE A 16 -1.49 -2.38 -50.28
CA ILE A 16 -2.22 -1.51 -49.34
C ILE A 16 -3.18 -2.33 -48.47
N THR A 17 -3.82 -3.34 -49.05
CA THR A 17 -4.75 -4.23 -48.32
C THR A 17 -4.02 -5.04 -47.25
N ILE A 18 -2.87 -5.63 -47.60
CA ILE A 18 -2.05 -6.41 -46.65
C ILE A 18 -1.51 -5.51 -45.54
N VAL A 19 -1.05 -4.29 -45.88
CA VAL A 19 -0.58 -3.31 -44.88
C VAL A 19 -1.69 -2.90 -43.93
N GLY A 20 -2.91 -2.68 -44.43
CA GLY A 20 -4.07 -2.36 -43.58
C GLY A 20 -4.42 -3.48 -42.59
N ILE A 21 -4.38 -4.75 -43.03
CA ILE A 21 -4.59 -5.91 -42.15
C ILE A 21 -3.45 -6.04 -41.13
N ALA A 22 -2.20 -5.84 -41.54
CA ALA A 22 -1.08 -5.87 -40.62
C ALA A 22 -1.15 -4.75 -39.58
N ALA A 23 -1.52 -3.54 -40.00
CA ALA A 23 -1.67 -2.38 -39.11
C ALA A 23 -2.74 -2.60 -38.04
N SER A 24 -3.88 -3.24 -38.38
CA SER A 24 -4.93 -3.50 -37.40
C SER A 24 -4.50 -4.49 -36.31
N ILE A 25 -3.75 -5.53 -36.68
CA ILE A 25 -3.17 -6.49 -35.73
C ILE A 25 -2.16 -5.79 -34.81
N ILE A 26 -1.29 -4.96 -35.37
CA ILE A 26 -0.30 -4.19 -34.61
C ILE A 26 -0.99 -3.21 -33.64
N SER A 27 -2.05 -2.54 -34.07
CA SER A 27 -2.83 -1.64 -33.21
C SER A 27 -3.45 -2.37 -32.01
N ALA A 28 -4.01 -3.56 -32.21
CA ALA A 28 -4.57 -4.35 -31.11
C ALA A 28 -3.51 -4.72 -30.06
N ILE A 29 -2.30 -5.08 -30.50
CA ILE A 29 -1.17 -5.40 -29.61
C ILE A 29 -0.71 -4.14 -28.84
N LEU A 30 -0.62 -2.99 -29.52
CA LEU A 30 -0.22 -1.72 -28.90
C LEU A 30 -1.20 -1.27 -27.82
N LEU A 31 -2.51 -1.40 -28.06
CA LEU A 31 -3.53 -1.07 -27.05
C LEU A 31 -3.43 -1.99 -25.84
N GLY A 32 -3.27 -3.30 -26.04
CA GLY A 32 -3.04 -4.24 -24.94
C GLY A 32 -1.76 -3.96 -24.14
N ALA A 33 -0.70 -3.48 -24.79
CA ALA A 33 0.54 -3.09 -24.13
C ALA A 33 0.38 -1.81 -23.28
N ILE A 34 -0.39 -0.83 -23.75
CA ILE A 34 -0.70 0.41 -23.03
C ILE A 34 -1.55 0.12 -21.80
N ASP A 35 -2.58 -0.73 -21.92
CA ASP A 35 -3.42 -1.14 -20.80
C ASP A 35 -2.61 -1.91 -19.75
N ALA A 36 -1.72 -2.81 -20.19
CA ALA A 36 -0.81 -3.52 -19.30
C ALA A 36 0.19 -2.59 -18.59
N TRP A 37 0.64 -1.51 -19.25
CA TRP A 37 1.54 -0.51 -18.68
C TRP A 37 0.84 0.37 -17.64
N THR A 38 -0.32 0.94 -17.96
CA THR A 38 -1.10 1.76 -17.01
C THR A 38 -1.56 0.97 -15.79
N PHE A 39 -1.82 -0.34 -15.95
CA PHE A 39 -2.11 -1.26 -14.85
C PHE A 39 -0.93 -1.44 -13.89
N LYS A 40 0.32 -1.44 -14.38
CA LYS A 40 1.52 -1.63 -13.55
C LYS A 40 1.90 -0.40 -12.73
N PHE A 41 1.73 0.81 -13.26
CA PHE A 41 2.06 2.03 -12.50
C PHE A 41 1.19 2.20 -11.27
N ASN A 42 -0.12 2.03 -11.42
CA ASN A 42 -1.07 2.20 -10.32
C ASN A 42 -0.76 1.29 -9.12
N ARG A 43 -0.32 0.05 -9.37
CA ARG A 43 0.02 -0.90 -8.30
C ARG A 43 1.32 -0.54 -7.59
N ASN A 44 2.29 0.00 -8.30
CA ASN A 44 3.58 0.37 -7.72
C ASN A 44 3.40 1.54 -6.74
N ASP A 45 2.62 2.56 -7.11
CA ASP A 45 2.41 3.74 -6.26
C ASP A 45 1.74 3.39 -4.92
N ILE A 46 0.69 2.56 -4.93
CA ILE A 46 0.01 2.10 -3.70
C ILE A 46 0.96 1.31 -2.79
N LEU A 47 1.82 0.49 -3.39
CA LEU A 47 2.79 -0.31 -2.64
C LEU A 47 3.81 0.59 -1.93
N TRP A 48 4.25 1.68 -2.57
CA TRP A 48 5.17 2.63 -1.96
C TRP A 48 4.53 3.37 -0.78
N ASP A 49 3.33 3.91 -0.96
CA ASP A 49 2.61 4.63 0.10
C ASP A 49 2.33 3.72 1.31
N GLY A 50 1.86 2.49 1.05
CA GLY A 50 1.61 1.51 2.09
C GLY A 50 2.87 1.08 2.84
N ARG A 51 3.99 0.89 2.13
CA ARG A 51 5.29 0.55 2.74
C ARG A 51 5.82 1.69 3.60
N LEU A 52 5.74 2.92 3.12
CA LEU A 52 6.15 4.08 3.90
C LEU A 52 5.34 4.21 5.19
N ALA A 53 4.02 4.00 5.10
CA ALA A 53 3.13 4.02 6.25
C ALA A 53 3.48 2.94 7.28
N ILE A 54 3.64 1.67 6.86
CA ILE A 54 3.95 0.56 7.77
C ILE A 54 5.36 0.68 8.38
N ASP A 55 6.33 1.16 7.61
CA ASP A 55 7.69 1.40 8.10
C ASP A 55 7.71 2.53 9.13
N ARG A 56 6.92 3.59 8.91
CA ARG A 56 6.78 4.65 9.91
C ARG A 56 6.12 4.14 11.20
N MET A 57 5.00 3.43 11.08
CA MET A 57 4.32 2.85 12.24
C MET A 57 5.27 1.94 13.04
N THR A 58 5.93 1.00 12.37
CA THR A 58 6.83 0.07 13.06
C THR A 58 8.03 0.75 13.72
N ARG A 59 8.60 1.79 13.09
CA ARG A 59 9.67 2.59 13.70
C ARG A 59 9.19 3.31 14.96
N GLU A 60 8.04 3.96 14.91
CA GLU A 60 7.55 4.74 16.05
C GLU A 60 7.08 3.84 17.22
N ILE A 61 6.51 2.67 16.92
CA ILE A 61 6.14 1.67 17.94
C ILE A 61 7.38 1.19 18.71
N ARG A 62 8.52 1.01 18.04
CA ARG A 62 9.79 0.64 18.71
C ARG A 62 10.38 1.75 19.58
N THR A 63 9.81 2.95 19.53
CA THR A 63 10.26 4.11 20.31
C THR A 63 9.28 4.45 21.42
N ILE A 64 8.39 3.53 21.81
CA ILE A 64 7.53 3.70 22.98
C ILE A 64 8.40 3.95 24.21
N LYS A 65 8.04 4.96 25.00
CA LYS A 65 8.89 5.46 26.09
C LYS A 65 9.12 4.43 27.20
N ASP A 66 8.06 3.80 27.66
CA ASP A 66 8.06 2.82 28.74
C ASP A 66 6.77 1.99 28.73
N SER A 67 6.71 0.95 29.56
CA SER A 67 5.56 0.04 29.59
C SER A 67 4.24 0.71 30.00
N ALA A 68 4.24 1.84 30.69
CA ALA A 68 3.02 2.57 31.07
C ALA A 68 2.62 3.67 30.06
N SER A 69 3.36 3.79 28.95
CA SER A 69 3.15 4.83 27.94
C SER A 69 2.21 4.42 26.80
N VAL A 70 1.68 3.19 26.78
CA VAL A 70 0.59 2.79 25.88
C VAL A 70 -0.73 3.22 26.50
N THR A 71 -1.51 4.06 25.82
CA THR A 71 -2.77 4.62 26.32
C THR A 71 -4.01 4.02 25.65
N THR A 72 -3.87 3.45 24.45
CA THR A 72 -4.96 2.74 23.77
C THR A 72 -4.39 1.61 22.93
N ALA A 73 -4.92 0.40 23.12
CA ALA A 73 -4.56 -0.77 22.34
C ALA A 73 -5.83 -1.54 21.95
N SER A 74 -6.31 -1.30 20.73
CA SER A 74 -7.49 -1.96 20.15
C SER A 74 -7.17 -2.40 18.73
N SER A 75 -8.02 -3.24 18.12
CA SER A 75 -7.80 -3.67 16.75
C SER A 75 -7.81 -2.52 15.74
N ALA A 76 -8.56 -1.45 15.98
CA ALA A 76 -8.74 -0.33 15.05
C ALA A 76 -7.84 0.89 15.35
N GLN A 77 -7.32 0.99 16.58
CA GLN A 77 -6.56 2.15 17.05
C GLN A 77 -5.46 1.73 18.02
N PHE A 78 -4.28 2.32 17.81
CA PHE A 78 -3.15 2.21 18.71
C PHE A 78 -2.62 3.60 19.08
N ARG A 79 -2.53 3.88 20.39
CA ARG A 79 -2.07 5.17 20.93
C ARG A 79 -1.03 4.97 22.02
N PHE A 80 0.06 5.72 21.94
CA PHE A 80 1.17 5.65 22.88
C PHE A 80 1.95 6.96 22.95
N ILE A 81 2.74 7.11 24.02
CA ILE A 81 3.74 8.16 24.16
C ILE A 81 5.11 7.62 23.73
N ASP A 82 5.78 8.31 22.81
CA ASP A 82 7.13 7.97 22.38
C ASP A 82 8.21 8.48 23.36
N ALA A 83 9.45 8.03 23.17
CA ALA A 83 10.60 8.44 23.97
C ALA A 83 10.87 9.96 23.92
N GLY A 84 10.35 10.67 22.90
CA GLY A 84 10.38 12.11 22.76
C GLY A 84 9.23 12.85 23.46
N ASN A 85 8.38 12.14 24.22
CA ASN A 85 7.15 12.65 24.85
C ASN A 85 6.08 13.13 23.86
N LYS A 86 6.05 12.57 22.65
CA LYS A 86 4.99 12.83 21.67
C LYS A 86 3.87 11.81 21.87
N ASP A 87 2.64 12.31 21.90
CA ASP A 87 1.44 11.48 21.88
C ASP A 87 1.10 11.11 20.43
N ILE A 88 1.27 9.83 20.10
CA ILE A 88 1.10 9.31 18.74
C ILE A 88 -0.11 8.39 18.75
N THR A 89 -1.05 8.65 17.84
CA THR A 89 -2.21 7.80 17.57
C THR A 89 -2.26 7.39 16.11
N TYR A 90 -2.43 6.10 15.88
CA TYR A 90 -2.75 5.55 14.57
C TYR A 90 -4.19 5.08 14.54
N SER A 91 -4.96 5.54 13.54
CA SER A 91 -6.33 5.11 13.31
C SER A 91 -6.71 5.24 11.84
N LEU A 92 -7.69 4.43 11.43
CA LEU A 92 -8.32 4.54 10.12
C LEU A 92 -9.59 5.39 10.26
N SER A 93 -9.71 6.44 9.45
CA SER A 93 -10.94 7.24 9.32
C SER A 93 -11.43 7.14 7.89
N SER A 94 -12.57 6.48 7.68
CA SER A 94 -13.07 6.08 6.36
C SER A 94 -11.99 5.28 5.59
N THR A 95 -11.34 5.89 4.61
CA THR A 95 -10.27 5.28 3.79
C THR A 95 -8.88 5.83 4.09
N ASN A 96 -8.78 6.74 5.06
CA ASN A 96 -7.57 7.50 5.35
C ASN A 96 -6.93 6.98 6.64
N LEU A 97 -5.75 6.39 6.50
CA LEU A 97 -4.89 6.08 7.64
C LEU A 97 -4.28 7.38 8.14
N ASN A 98 -4.66 7.75 9.35
CA ASN A 98 -4.20 8.97 10.00
C ASN A 98 -3.18 8.64 11.09
N ARG A 99 -2.15 9.48 11.16
CA ARG A 99 -1.22 9.59 12.26
C ARG A 99 -1.49 10.91 12.98
N THR A 100 -2.06 10.85 14.16
CA THR A 100 -2.28 12.02 15.01
C THR A 100 -1.09 12.19 15.95
N GLU A 101 -0.43 13.34 15.90
CA GLU A 101 0.64 13.72 16.83
C GLU A 101 0.16 14.87 17.70
N ASN A 102 0.15 14.70 19.02
CA ASN A 102 -0.25 15.72 19.99
C ASN A 102 -1.62 16.36 19.65
N GLY A 103 -2.57 15.54 19.20
CA GLY A 103 -3.92 15.97 18.80
C GLY A 103 -4.07 16.48 17.36
N ILE A 104 -2.98 16.62 16.60
CA ILE A 104 -3.02 17.07 15.20
C ILE A 104 -2.93 15.87 14.26
N ALA A 105 -4.02 15.61 13.53
CA ALA A 105 -4.11 14.52 12.57
C ALA A 105 -3.36 14.85 11.27
N ASN A 106 -2.47 13.95 10.85
CA ASN A 106 -1.81 13.98 9.56
C ASN A 106 -2.16 12.73 8.76
N LEU A 107 -2.48 12.91 7.48
CA LEU A 107 -2.72 11.82 6.55
C LEU A 107 -1.41 11.07 6.31
N LEU A 108 -1.42 9.75 6.52
CA LEU A 108 -0.25 8.89 6.32
C LEU A 108 -0.38 8.02 5.06
N ALA A 109 -1.58 7.51 4.78
CA ALA A 109 -1.89 6.82 3.54
C ALA A 109 -3.38 6.97 3.19
N GLU A 110 -3.68 7.10 1.91
CA GLU A 110 -5.04 7.05 1.36
C GLU A 110 -5.38 5.64 0.88
N ASN A 111 -6.65 5.45 0.52
CA ASN A 111 -7.13 4.22 -0.11
C ASN A 111 -6.90 2.97 0.76
N VAL A 112 -6.96 3.12 2.07
CA VAL A 112 -6.82 2.04 3.04
C VAL A 112 -8.18 1.38 3.24
N LEU A 113 -8.27 0.10 2.88
CA LEU A 113 -9.45 -0.73 3.06
C LEU A 113 -9.55 -1.26 4.50
N SER A 114 -8.42 -1.61 5.11
CA SER A 114 -8.39 -2.05 6.51
C SER A 114 -7.04 -1.78 7.18
N LEU A 115 -7.11 -1.45 8.47
CA LEU A 115 -5.99 -1.37 9.40
C LEU A 115 -6.35 -2.20 10.62
N ILE A 116 -5.54 -3.21 10.94
CA ILE A 116 -5.76 -4.08 12.09
C ILE A 116 -4.48 -4.20 12.90
N PHE A 117 -4.57 -3.90 14.19
CA PHE A 117 -3.54 -4.20 15.18
C PHE A 117 -3.84 -5.53 15.89
N THR A 118 -2.82 -6.35 16.07
CA THR A 118 -2.88 -7.56 16.89
C THR A 118 -1.72 -7.56 17.87
N TYR A 119 -2.01 -7.80 19.13
CA TYR A 119 -1.05 -7.68 20.22
C TYR A 119 -0.68 -9.04 20.76
N TYR A 120 0.59 -9.21 21.12
CA TYR A 120 1.13 -10.45 21.66
C TYR A 120 1.91 -10.17 22.96
N ASN A 121 1.79 -11.08 23.92
CA ASN A 121 2.56 -11.04 25.16
C ASN A 121 3.96 -11.68 25.02
N SER A 122 4.70 -11.80 26.12
CA SER A 122 6.04 -12.41 26.15
C SER A 122 6.09 -13.88 25.76
N SER A 123 4.96 -14.57 25.79
CA SER A 123 4.82 -15.97 25.37
C SER A 123 4.27 -16.10 23.95
N ASP A 124 4.34 -15.03 23.15
CA ASP A 124 3.79 -14.95 21.79
C ASP A 124 2.30 -15.32 21.68
N THR A 125 1.55 -15.14 22.77
CA THR A 125 0.10 -15.38 22.79
C THR A 125 -0.64 -14.10 22.47
N VAL A 126 -1.66 -14.19 21.60
CA VAL A 126 -2.51 -13.05 21.26
C VAL A 126 -3.28 -12.57 22.49
N ILE A 127 -3.24 -11.26 22.74
CA ILE A 127 -3.95 -10.60 23.84
C ILE A 127 -5.01 -9.64 23.27
N PRO A 128 -6.31 -9.99 23.33
CA PRO A 128 -7.40 -9.16 22.77
C PRO A 128 -7.64 -7.85 23.54
N SER A 129 -7.22 -7.80 24.81
CA SER A 129 -7.41 -6.65 25.69
C SER A 129 -6.12 -6.43 26.50
N PRO A 130 -5.11 -5.80 25.89
CA PRO A 130 -3.85 -5.53 26.57
C PRO A 130 -4.03 -4.62 27.78
N ALA A 131 -3.17 -4.78 28.79
CA ALA A 131 -3.03 -3.78 29.84
C ALA A 131 -2.48 -2.47 29.22
N VAL A 132 -3.04 -1.35 29.63
CA VAL A 132 -2.65 -0.01 29.18
C VAL A 132 -2.57 0.94 30.38
N SER A 133 -2.00 2.13 30.15
CA SER A 133 -1.85 3.20 31.14
C SER A 133 -3.13 3.42 31.98
N PRO A 134 -3.03 3.53 33.32
CA PRO A 134 -1.80 3.72 34.10
C PRO A 134 -1.04 2.43 34.44
N SER A 135 -1.51 1.26 33.98
CA SER A 135 -0.80 -0.01 34.21
C SER A 135 0.30 -0.23 33.18
N ALA A 136 1.35 -0.97 33.58
CA ALA A 136 2.35 -1.43 32.64
C ALA A 136 1.72 -2.42 31.63
N THR A 137 1.97 -2.19 30.35
CA THR A 137 1.48 -3.02 29.26
C THR A 137 2.16 -4.38 29.22
N ASP A 138 1.36 -5.40 28.92
CA ASP A 138 1.79 -6.76 28.66
C ASP A 138 2.14 -7.00 27.18
N ILE A 139 2.01 -5.98 26.32
CA ILE A 139 2.41 -6.03 24.91
C ILE A 139 3.93 -6.20 24.79
N ARG A 140 4.36 -7.19 24.01
CA ARG A 140 5.76 -7.43 23.62
C ARG A 140 5.96 -7.45 22.11
N ARG A 141 4.89 -7.64 21.36
CA ARG A 141 4.87 -7.51 19.91
C ARG A 141 3.52 -6.99 19.43
N VAL A 142 3.57 -6.06 18.50
CA VAL A 142 2.43 -5.49 17.78
C VAL A 142 2.56 -5.91 16.33
N ARG A 143 1.59 -6.66 15.84
CA ARG A 143 1.42 -6.94 14.41
C ARG A 143 0.46 -5.93 13.81
N ILE A 144 0.84 -5.39 12.67
CA ILE A 144 0.04 -4.46 11.88
C ILE A 144 -0.30 -5.16 10.57
N ASN A 145 -1.59 -5.30 10.30
CA ASN A 145 -2.10 -5.72 9.01
C ASN A 145 -2.75 -4.52 8.33
N LEU A 146 -2.25 -4.16 7.15
CA LEU A 146 -2.73 -3.04 6.36
C LEU A 146 -3.16 -3.57 4.98
N THR A 147 -4.40 -3.29 4.61
CA THR A 147 -4.91 -3.55 3.26
C THR A 147 -5.19 -2.23 2.57
N LEU A 148 -4.53 -1.99 1.43
CA LEU A 148 -4.82 -0.85 0.55
C LEU A 148 -5.58 -1.33 -0.69
N THR A 149 -6.39 -0.48 -1.29
CA THR A 149 -7.19 -0.81 -2.48
C THR A 149 -7.22 0.33 -3.49
N LYS A 150 -6.92 0.08 -4.77
CA LYS A 150 -7.07 1.07 -5.84
C LYS A 150 -7.53 0.36 -7.09
N ASN A 151 -8.54 0.91 -7.76
CA ASN A 151 -9.10 0.36 -9.01
C ASN A 151 -9.45 -1.14 -8.90
N GLY A 152 -9.97 -1.57 -7.75
CA GLY A 152 -10.35 -2.96 -7.49
C GLY A 152 -9.20 -3.92 -7.18
N GLN A 153 -7.95 -3.45 -7.12
CA GLN A 153 -6.80 -4.26 -6.69
C GLN A 153 -6.48 -4.03 -5.23
N ASN A 154 -6.30 -5.12 -4.49
CA ASN A 154 -5.89 -5.08 -3.10
C ASN A 154 -4.39 -5.35 -2.95
N VAL A 155 -3.77 -4.60 -2.06
CA VAL A 155 -2.39 -4.77 -1.61
C VAL A 155 -2.42 -5.06 -0.12
N TYR A 156 -1.82 -6.20 0.27
CA TYR A 156 -1.76 -6.65 1.65
C TYR A 156 -0.34 -6.46 2.17
N LEU A 157 -0.20 -5.73 3.27
CA LEU A 157 1.06 -5.49 3.95
C LEU A 157 0.92 -5.93 5.41
N GLN A 158 1.93 -6.64 5.89
CA GLN A 158 2.04 -7.04 7.28
C GLN A 158 3.43 -6.66 7.79
N SER A 159 3.48 -6.16 9.02
CA SER A 159 4.74 -5.95 9.73
C SER A 159 4.55 -6.18 11.22
N ASP A 160 5.64 -6.51 11.88
CA ASP A 160 5.70 -6.75 13.32
C ASP A 160 6.68 -5.75 13.96
N ALA A 161 6.29 -5.16 15.08
CA ALA A 161 7.11 -4.25 15.87
C ALA A 161 7.10 -4.69 17.34
N SER A 162 8.25 -4.60 17.99
CA SER A 162 8.40 -4.82 19.43
C SER A 162 8.57 -3.47 20.11
N PRO A 163 7.62 -3.08 21.00
CA PRO A 163 7.72 -1.89 21.84
C PRO A 163 8.98 -1.86 22.70
#